data_AF-A0A1H8QST4-F1
#
_entry.id   AF-A0A1H8QST4-F1
#
_cell.length_a   1.000
_cell.length_b   1.000
_cell.length_c   1.000
_cell.angle_alpha   90.00
_cell.angle_beta   90.00
_cell.angle_gamma   90.00
#
_symmetry.space_group_name_H-M   'P 1'
#
loop_
_entity.id
_entity.type
_entity.pdbx_description
1 polymer ?
#
loop_
_entity_poly.entity_id
_entity_poly.type
_entity_poly.pdbx_seq_one_letter_code
_entity_poly.pdbx_strand_id
1 'polypeptide(L)'
;KESLTVYTDGFRAYDPLEEDDAFTRKYVVHSDGEYADGDIHVNTCESHASLTRRWLSPHRGVSKDKLTPYLKAFQLRRELYRKPGDEALKYALDAVL
;
A
#
# COMPACT_ATOMS: atom_id res chain seq x y z
N LYS A 1 -29.07 15.56 -2.58
CA LYS A 1 -28.13 14.45 -2.89
C LYS A 1 -26.74 14.95 -2.57
N GLU A 2 -25.99 14.26 -1.71
CA GLU A 2 -24.56 14.52 -1.61
C GLU A 2 -23.87 14.09 -2.91
N SER A 3 -22.90 14.86 -3.38
CA SER A 3 -22.10 14.53 -4.55
C SER A 3 -21.04 13.49 -4.18
N LEU A 4 -21.05 12.33 -4.84
CA LEU A 4 -20.01 11.31 -4.70
C LEU A 4 -18.86 11.64 -5.66
N THR A 5 -17.62 11.55 -5.17
CA THR A 5 -16.41 11.62 -6.01
C THR A 5 -15.69 10.29 -5.94
N VAL A 6 -15.36 9.72 -7.11
CA VAL A 6 -14.62 8.46 -7.24
C VAL A 6 -13.23 8.77 -7.77
N TYR A 7 -12.21 8.23 -7.10
CA TYR A 7 -10.80 8.41 -7.46
C TYR A 7 -10.23 7.10 -8.01
N THR A 8 -9.71 7.11 -9.23
CA THR A 8 -9.08 5.94 -9.88
C THR A 8 -7.75 6.30 -10.52
N ASP A 9 -7.03 5.33 -11.07
CA ASP A 9 -6.05 5.61 -12.13
C ASP A 9 -6.76 5.66 -13.51
N GLY A 10 -5.98 5.93 -14.55
CA GLY A 10 -6.35 5.84 -15.96
C GLY A 10 -6.27 4.44 -16.55
N PHE A 11 -6.31 3.37 -15.74
CA PHE A 11 -6.33 2.01 -16.28
C PHE A 11 -7.66 1.73 -16.98
N ARG A 12 -7.58 1.10 -18.16
CA ARG A 12 -8.73 0.89 -19.07
C ARG A 12 -9.92 0.13 -18.48
N ALA A 13 -9.72 -0.60 -17.37
CA ALA A 13 -10.83 -1.24 -16.67
C ALA A 13 -11.84 -0.24 -16.09
N TYR A 14 -11.43 1.03 -15.94
CA TYR A 14 -12.26 2.12 -15.42
C TYR A 14 -12.92 2.96 -16.52
N ASP A 15 -12.67 2.70 -17.81
CA ASP A 15 -13.29 3.43 -18.93
C ASP A 15 -14.84 3.48 -18.80
N PRO A 16 -15.55 2.40 -18.41
CA PRO A 16 -17.00 2.45 -18.25
C PRO A 16 -17.52 3.42 -17.17
N LEU A 17 -16.66 3.88 -16.25
CA LEU A 17 -17.06 4.83 -15.20
C LEU A 17 -17.24 6.26 -15.73
N GLU A 18 -16.75 6.55 -16.93
CA GLU A 18 -16.87 7.88 -17.54
C GLU A 18 -18.29 8.19 -18.02
N GLU A 19 -19.09 7.15 -18.28
CA GLU A 19 -20.48 7.25 -18.75
C GLU A 19 -21.50 7.39 -17.60
N ASP A 20 -21.06 7.25 -16.34
CA ASP A 20 -21.95 7.28 -15.16
C ASP A 20 -22.08 8.71 -14.60
N ASP A 21 -23.30 9.24 -14.58
CA ASP A 21 -23.63 10.58 -14.08
C ASP A 21 -23.91 10.63 -12.56
N ALA A 22 -23.85 9.48 -11.86
CA ALA A 22 -24.10 9.40 -10.43
C ALA A 22 -22.94 9.94 -9.58
N PHE A 23 -21.73 10.09 -10.15
CA PHE A 23 -20.54 10.57 -9.45
C PHE A 23 -19.61 11.39 -10.33
N THR A 24 -18.76 12.20 -9.71
CA THR A 24 -17.63 12.83 -10.39
C THR A 24 -16.42 11.88 -10.34
N ARG A 25 -15.92 11.45 -11.50
CA ARG A 25 -14.66 10.70 -11.57
C ARG A 25 -13.46 11.66 -11.62
N LYS A 26 -12.44 11.38 -10.81
CA LYS A 26 -11.12 12.01 -10.87
C LYS A 26 -10.06 10.91 -11.01
N TYR A 27 -9.10 11.09 -11.89
CA TYR A 27 -8.10 10.06 -12.17
C TYR A 27 -6.77 10.64 -12.64
N VAL A 28 -5.73 9.81 -12.58
CA VAL A 28 -4.39 10.13 -13.04
C VAL A 28 -3.94 9.12 -14.10
N VAL A 29 -3.31 9.61 -15.16
CA VAL A 29 -2.77 8.77 -16.25
C VAL A 29 -1.24 8.68 -16.10
N HIS A 30 -0.77 7.56 -15.56
CA HIS A 30 0.67 7.36 -15.30
C HIS A 30 1.56 7.46 -16.54
N SER A 31 1.04 7.13 -17.73
CA SER A 31 1.81 7.24 -18.98
C SER A 31 2.15 8.68 -19.36
N ASP A 32 1.43 9.66 -18.80
CA ASP A 32 1.63 11.07 -19.09
C ASP A 32 2.69 11.70 -18.16
N GLY A 33 3.34 10.88 -17.33
CA GLY A 33 4.37 11.30 -16.39
C GLY A 33 3.82 11.82 -15.06
N GLU A 34 2.52 11.71 -14.82
CA GLU A 34 1.87 12.12 -13.58
C GLU A 34 1.65 10.90 -12.67
N TYR A 35 2.17 10.94 -11.45
CA TYR A 35 2.04 9.85 -10.47
C TYR A 35 0.83 10.02 -9.54
N ALA A 36 0.55 11.26 -9.13
CA ALA A 36 -0.59 11.64 -8.31
C ALA A 36 -0.92 13.13 -8.53
N ASP A 37 -2.19 13.49 -8.42
CA ASP A 37 -2.68 14.89 -8.43
C ASP A 37 -3.29 15.22 -7.05
N GLY A 38 -2.47 15.81 -6.17
CA GLY A 38 -2.84 16.01 -4.77
C GLY A 38 -3.11 14.68 -4.07
N ASP A 39 -4.35 14.49 -3.59
CA ASP A 39 -4.80 13.23 -2.96
C ASP A 39 -5.34 12.20 -3.98
N ILE A 40 -5.42 12.56 -5.26
CA ILE A 40 -5.91 11.67 -6.32
C ILE A 40 -4.85 10.62 -6.62
N HIS A 41 -5.27 9.36 -6.53
CA HIS A 41 -4.43 8.20 -6.84
C HIS A 41 -3.14 8.08 -5.98
N VAL A 42 -3.16 8.58 -4.74
CA VAL A 42 -2.07 8.32 -3.78
C VAL A 42 -2.19 6.89 -3.24
N ASN A 43 -1.61 5.91 -3.94
CA ASN A 43 -1.60 4.54 -3.47
C ASN A 43 -0.49 4.31 -2.42
N THR A 44 -0.88 4.39 -1.14
CA THR A 44 0.04 4.07 -0.03
C THR A 44 0.38 2.58 0.06
N CYS A 45 -0.43 1.69 -0.53
CA CYS A 45 -0.28 0.24 -0.43
C CYS A 45 0.58 -0.39 -1.53
N GLU A 46 0.73 0.26 -2.70
CA GLU A 46 1.46 -0.30 -3.86
C GLU A 46 2.92 -0.64 -3.51
N SER A 47 3.56 0.21 -2.73
CA SER A 47 4.92 -0.02 -2.24
C SER A 47 5.01 -1.22 -1.28
N HIS A 48 3.92 -1.56 -0.57
CA HIS A 48 3.94 -2.63 0.43
C HIS A 48 4.20 -3.99 -0.22
N ALA A 49 3.55 -4.29 -1.35
CA ALA A 49 3.73 -5.57 -2.04
C ALA A 49 5.17 -5.72 -2.57
N SER A 50 5.72 -4.67 -3.18
CA SER A 50 7.10 -4.66 -3.70
C SER A 50 8.14 -4.81 -2.58
N LEU A 51 7.97 -4.12 -1.46
CA LEU A 51 8.86 -4.24 -0.31
C LEU A 51 8.73 -5.61 0.38
N THR A 52 7.52 -6.14 0.50
CA THR A 52 7.27 -7.47 1.08
C THR A 52 7.93 -8.56 0.23
N ARG A 53 7.78 -8.51 -1.10
CA ARG A 53 8.45 -9.46 -2.01
C ARG A 53 9.97 -9.44 -1.85
N ARG A 54 10.58 -8.26 -1.72
CA ARG A 54 12.02 -8.13 -1.52
C ARG A 54 12.45 -8.62 -0.14
N TRP A 55 11.65 -8.41 0.89
CA TRP A 55 11.90 -8.98 2.22
C TRP A 55 11.86 -10.51 2.17
N LEU A 56 10.89 -11.08 1.42
CA LEU A 56 10.70 -12.53 1.34
C LEU A 56 11.73 -13.24 0.45
N SER A 57 12.42 -12.50 -0.44
CA SER A 57 13.27 -13.08 -1.48
C SER A 57 14.43 -13.96 -0.99
N PRO A 58 15.03 -13.76 0.20
CA PRO A 58 16.04 -14.68 0.72
C PRO A 58 15.47 -16.04 1.11
N HIS A 59 14.17 -16.14 1.37
CA HIS A 59 13.51 -17.42 1.65
C HIS A 59 13.28 -18.16 0.33
N ARG A 60 13.71 -19.43 0.24
CA ARG A 60 13.51 -20.30 -0.93
C ARG A 60 12.06 -20.80 -1.01
N GLY A 61 11.12 -19.86 -1.06
CA GLY A 61 9.69 -20.10 -0.85
C GLY A 61 9.29 -19.92 0.61
N VAL A 62 8.00 -19.64 0.80
CA VAL A 62 7.37 -19.44 2.11
C VAL A 62 6.27 -20.48 2.24
N SER A 63 6.24 -21.20 3.36
CA SER A 63 5.13 -22.11 3.64
C SER A 63 3.82 -21.33 3.73
N LYS A 64 2.79 -21.78 3.02
CA LYS A 64 1.46 -21.13 3.02
C LYS A 64 0.87 -21.06 4.43
N ASP A 65 1.04 -22.12 5.22
CA ASP A 65 0.55 -22.20 6.61
C ASP A 65 1.34 -21.32 7.57
N LYS A 66 2.51 -20.81 7.14
CA LYS A 66 3.39 -19.97 7.94
C LYS A 66 3.55 -18.57 7.37
N LEU A 67 2.77 -18.16 6.37
CA LEU A 67 2.91 -16.82 5.77
C LEU A 67 2.73 -15.70 6.80
N THR A 68 1.75 -15.83 7.70
CA THR A 68 1.42 -14.82 8.72
C THR A 68 2.61 -14.40 9.59
N PRO A 69 3.38 -15.30 10.24
CA PRO A 69 4.54 -14.87 11.02
C PRO A 69 5.63 -14.16 10.20
N TYR A 70 5.86 -14.52 8.92
CA TYR A 70 6.79 -13.76 8.07
C TYR A 70 6.30 -12.33 7.84
N LEU A 71 5.00 -12.16 7.56
CA LEU A 71 4.41 -10.83 7.36
C LEU A 71 4.40 -10.00 8.65
N LYS A 72 4.14 -10.62 9.81
CA LYS A 72 4.25 -9.95 11.13
C LYS A 72 5.66 -9.48 11.42
N ALA A 73 6.68 -10.30 11.15
CA ALA A 73 8.07 -9.91 11.31
C ALA A 73 8.46 -8.74 10.37
N PHE A 74 7.96 -8.77 9.13
CA PHE A 74 8.15 -7.67 8.19
C PHE A 74 7.48 -6.38 8.67
N GLN A 75 6.24 -6.45 9.18
CA GLN A 75 5.53 -5.32 9.74
C GLN A 75 6.30 -4.71 10.92
N LEU A 76 6.68 -5.53 11.91
CA LEU A 76 7.46 -5.08 13.06
C LEU A 76 8.74 -4.37 12.61
N ARG A 77 9.49 -4.97 11.68
CA ARG A 77 10.69 -4.32 11.10
C ARG A 77 10.36 -2.93 10.55
N ARG A 78 9.30 -2.77 9.76
CA ARG A 78 8.93 -1.46 9.18
C ARG A 78 8.57 -0.41 10.23
N GLU A 79 7.95 -0.83 11.33
CA GLU A 79 7.55 0.06 12.43
C GLU A 79 8.77 0.53 13.22
N LEU A 80 9.71 -0.39 13.49
CA LEU A 80 10.98 -0.07 14.15
C LEU A 80 11.83 0.93 13.37
N TYR A 81 11.92 0.80 12.03
CA TYR A 81 12.67 1.74 11.18
C TYR A 81 12.15 3.19 11.22
N ARG A 82 10.91 3.41 11.69
CA ARG A 82 10.30 4.75 11.77
C ARG A 82 10.47 5.41 13.14
N LYS A 83 11.17 4.75 14.07
CA LYS A 83 11.29 5.18 15.46
C LYS A 83 12.76 5.48 15.82
N PRO A 84 13.02 6.42 16.75
CA PRO A 84 14.32 6.55 17.42
C PRO A 84 14.74 5.24 18.09
N GLY A 85 16.05 5.03 18.29
CA GLY A 85 16.58 3.72 18.72
C GLY A 85 16.06 3.22 20.07
N ASP A 86 15.87 4.10 21.04
CA ASP A 86 15.34 3.78 22.36
C ASP A 86 13.84 3.45 22.32
N GLU A 87 13.05 4.19 21.55
CA GLU A 87 11.65 3.89 21.31
C GLU A 87 11.46 2.59 20.52
N ALA A 88 12.29 2.37 19.49
CA ALA A 88 12.30 1.15 18.71
C ALA A 88 12.62 -0.05 19.61
N LEU A 89 13.61 0.06 20.50
CA LEU A 89 13.96 -1.02 21.42
C LEU A 89 12.79 -1.37 22.36
N LYS A 90 12.15 -0.36 22.98
CA LYS A 90 10.97 -0.57 23.83
C LYS A 90 9.85 -1.26 23.06
N TYR A 91 9.54 -0.76 21.86
CA TYR A 91 8.49 -1.32 21.01
C TYR A 91 8.79 -2.77 20.59
N ALA A 92 10.04 -3.09 20.29
CA ALA A 92 10.44 -4.46 19.96
C ALA A 92 10.28 -5.42 21.14
N LEU A 93 10.59 -4.98 22.36
CA LEU A 93 10.41 -5.79 23.57
C LEU A 93 8.92 -6.06 23.82
N ASP A 94 8.08 -5.03 23.75
CA ASP A 94 6.62 -5.16 23.95
C ASP A 94 5.94 -6.04 22.89
N ALA A 95 6.48 -6.09 21.67
CA ALA A 95 5.92 -6.89 20.59
C ALA A 95 6.30 -8.39 20.65
N VAL A 96 7.32 -8.75 21.44
CA VAL A 96 7.92 -10.09 21.47
C VAL A 96 7.74 -10.81 22.80
N LEU A 97 7.64 -10.06 23.91
CA LEU A 97 7.43 -10.57 25.27
C LEU A 97 5.95 -10.53 25.67
#